data_AF-A0A7Y2E8V6-F1
#
_entry.id   AF-A0A7Y2E8V6-F1
#
_cell.length_a   1.000
_cell.length_b   1.000
_cell.length_c   1.000
_cell.angle_alpha   90.00
_cell.angle_beta   90.00
_cell.angle_gamma   90.00
#
_symmetry.space_group_name_H-M   'P 1'
#
loop_
_entity.id
_entity.type
_entity.pdbx_description
1 polymer ?
#
loop_
_entity_poly.entity_id
_entity_poly.type
_entity_poly.pdbx_seq_one_letter_code
_entity_poly.pdbx_strand_id
1 'polypeptide(L)'
;MLARTLDFTARHAFLPLLRILDKDRSLQYLAQVEDLHGESLETIQNHQLDRLQRICTTAAAKSPFYETRFREAGVSPEAITFETLKKLPVLTREDLHRFPKGIRNRDYEFEDLRLTETGGTTFAPVKFYLDQEAYN
;
A
#
# COMPACT_ATOMS: atom_id res chain seq x y z
N MET A 1 -24.80 -10.94 31.43
CA MET A 1 -24.74 -9.47 31.66
C MET A 1 -23.29 -8.98 31.66
N LEU A 2 -22.41 -9.58 32.48
CA LEU A 2 -20.97 -9.24 32.56
C LEU A 2 -20.20 -9.31 31.22
N ALA A 3 -20.48 -10.28 30.35
CA ALA A 3 -19.79 -10.38 29.06
C ALA A 3 -20.14 -9.24 28.08
N ARG A 4 -21.37 -8.72 28.13
CA ARG A 4 -21.80 -7.60 27.26
C ARG A 4 -21.24 -6.26 27.73
N THR A 5 -21.17 -6.04 29.04
CA THR A 5 -20.53 -4.85 29.60
C THR A 5 -19.02 -4.91 29.39
N LEU A 6 -18.38 -6.07 29.53
CA LEU A 6 -16.96 -6.24 29.23
C LEU A 6 -16.64 -5.97 27.75
N ASP A 7 -17.45 -6.50 26.82
CA ASP A 7 -17.27 -6.29 25.37
C ASP A 7 -17.52 -4.83 24.96
N PHE A 8 -18.53 -4.19 25.53
CA PHE A 8 -18.80 -2.77 25.32
C PHE A 8 -17.65 -1.90 25.83
N THR A 9 -17.15 -2.15 27.04
CA THR A 9 -16.07 -1.36 27.64
C THR A 9 -14.74 -1.62 26.95
N ALA A 10 -14.49 -2.86 26.52
CA ALA A 10 -13.32 -3.22 25.71
C ALA A 10 -13.31 -2.43 24.40
N ARG A 11 -14.44 -2.38 23.69
CA ARG A 11 -14.59 -1.70 22.40
C ARG A 11 -14.52 -0.17 22.49
N HIS A 12 -15.05 0.42 23.57
CA HIS A 12 -15.20 1.89 23.67
C HIS A 12 -14.19 2.57 24.59
N ALA A 13 -13.43 1.83 25.40
CA ALA A 13 -12.42 2.41 26.29
C ALA A 13 -11.02 1.79 26.12
N PHE A 14 -10.89 0.47 26.17
CA PHE A 14 -9.57 -0.19 26.12
C PHE A 14 -8.96 -0.26 24.72
N LEU A 15 -9.74 -0.65 23.71
CA LEU A 15 -9.27 -0.70 22.32
C LEU A 15 -8.82 0.68 21.82
N PRO A 16 -9.59 1.78 22.00
CA PRO A 16 -9.11 3.11 21.62
C PRO A 16 -7.83 3.52 22.35
N LEU A 17 -7.71 3.23 23.65
CA LEU A 17 -6.53 3.59 24.45
C LEU A 17 -5.28 2.79 24.05
N LEU A 18 -5.40 1.47 23.88
CA LEU A 18 -4.31 0.62 23.39
C LEU A 18 -3.87 1.04 21.98
N ARG A 19 -4.82 1.39 21.11
CA ARG A 19 -4.54 1.84 19.73
C ARG A 19 -3.86 3.20 19.65
N ILE A 20 -4.16 4.13 20.58
CA ILE A 20 -3.44 5.41 20.71
C ILE A 20 -1.99 5.19 21.16
N LEU A 21 -1.76 4.23 22.07
CA LEU A 21 -0.43 3.88 22.55
C LEU A 21 0.42 3.17 21.50
N ASP A 22 -0.21 2.35 20.64
CA ASP A 22 0.46 1.61 19.56
C ASP A 22 0.73 2.45 18.29
N LYS A 23 0.26 3.72 18.24
CA LYS A 23 0.30 4.57 17.03
C LYS A 23 -0.28 3.86 15.79
N ASP A 24 -1.29 3.01 16.02
CA ASP A 24 -1.87 2.13 15.03
C ASP A 24 -2.56 2.94 13.92
N ARG A 25 -1.89 3.06 12.77
CA ARG A 25 -2.40 3.81 11.61
C ARG A 25 -3.56 3.09 10.92
N SER A 26 -3.84 1.81 11.25
CA SER A 26 -4.99 1.11 10.70
C SER A 26 -6.31 1.81 11.02
N LEU A 27 -6.39 2.53 12.14
CA LEU A 27 -7.55 3.37 12.49
C LEU A 27 -7.75 4.56 11.56
N GLN A 28 -6.66 5.18 11.09
CA GLN A 28 -6.75 6.29 10.14
C GLN A 28 -7.32 5.79 8.81
N TYR A 29 -6.88 4.62 8.36
CA TYR A 29 -7.44 3.97 7.19
C TYR A 29 -8.87 3.50 7.40
N LEU A 30 -9.22 3.01 8.60
CA LEU A 30 -10.60 2.63 8.93
C LEU A 30 -11.54 3.82 8.82
N ALA A 31 -11.20 4.96 9.44
CA ALA A 31 -12.00 6.18 9.35
C ALA A 31 -12.18 6.64 7.89
N GLN A 32 -11.08 6.64 7.10
CA GLN A 32 -11.16 6.97 5.68
C GLN A 32 -12.07 6.01 4.89
N VAL A 33 -12.03 4.71 5.18
CA VAL A 33 -12.89 3.72 4.53
C VAL A 33 -14.35 3.88 4.96
N GLU A 34 -14.61 4.17 6.23
CA GLU A 34 -15.95 4.43 6.76
C GLU A 34 -16.56 5.68 6.11
N ASP A 35 -15.79 6.76 5.98
CA ASP A 35 -16.21 7.99 5.30
C ASP A 35 -16.54 7.72 3.83
N LEU A 36 -15.67 6.98 3.11
CA LEU A 36 -15.86 6.66 1.70
C LEU A 36 -17.03 5.70 1.43
N HIS A 37 -17.46 4.91 2.42
CA HIS A 37 -18.51 3.90 2.22
C HIS A 37 -19.89 4.52 1.92
N GLY A 38 -20.15 5.74 2.42
CA GLY A 38 -21.40 6.48 2.20
C GLY A 38 -21.37 7.38 0.97
N GLU A 39 -20.24 7.46 0.27
CA GLU A 39 -20.02 8.41 -0.81
C GLU A 39 -20.51 7.91 -2.17
N SER A 40 -20.63 8.84 -3.11
CA SER A 40 -20.98 8.52 -4.49
C SER A 40 -19.87 7.71 -5.18
N LEU A 41 -20.24 6.92 -6.20
CA LEU A 41 -19.27 6.21 -7.03
C LEU A 41 -18.22 7.15 -7.65
N GLU A 42 -18.64 8.33 -8.09
CA GLU A 42 -17.75 9.35 -8.67
C GLU A 42 -16.73 9.85 -7.64
N THR A 43 -17.18 10.14 -6.41
CA THR A 43 -16.29 10.54 -5.30
C THR A 43 -15.24 9.46 -5.04
N ILE A 44 -15.67 8.19 -4.94
CA ILE A 44 -14.77 7.06 -4.70
C ILE A 44 -13.76 6.90 -5.83
N GLN A 45 -14.21 7.01 -7.08
CA GLN A 45 -13.34 6.92 -8.26
C GLN A 45 -12.30 8.05 -8.29
N ASN A 46 -12.70 9.29 -8.00
CA ASN A 46 -11.78 10.42 -7.92
C ASN A 46 -10.74 10.22 -6.82
N HIS A 47 -11.16 9.74 -5.65
CA HIS A 47 -10.25 9.41 -4.55
C HIS A 47 -9.24 8.31 -4.93
N GLN A 48 -9.71 7.23 -5.56
CA GLN A 48 -8.84 6.16 -6.05
C GLN A 48 -7.85 6.66 -7.09
N LEU A 49 -8.29 7.55 -7.99
CA LEU A 49 -7.46 8.10 -9.04
C LEU A 49 -6.35 9.01 -8.49
N ASP A 50 -6.68 9.89 -7.54
CA ASP A 50 -5.69 10.72 -6.83
C ASP A 50 -4.60 9.85 -6.18
N ARG A 51 -5.02 8.82 -5.42
CA ARG A 51 -4.07 7.93 -4.76
C ARG A 51 -3.22 7.15 -5.77
N LEU A 52 -3.82 6.69 -6.86
CA LEU A 52 -3.09 5.99 -7.93
C LEU A 52 -2.03 6.90 -8.55
N GLN A 53 -2.38 8.14 -8.91
CA GLN A 53 -1.45 9.12 -9.47
C GLN A 53 -0.30 9.42 -8.50
N ARG A 54 -0.57 9.55 -7.20
CA ARG A 54 0.46 9.76 -6.17
C ARG A 54 1.43 8.57 -6.07
N ILE A 55 0.90 7.34 -6.07
CA ILE A 55 1.72 6.11 -6.03
C ILE A 55 2.59 6.03 -7.28
N CYS A 56 2.00 6.21 -8.47
CA CYS A 56 2.73 6.12 -9.73
C CYS A 56 3.78 7.22 -9.86
N THR A 57 3.46 8.46 -9.47
CA THR A 57 4.40 9.58 -9.48
C THR A 57 5.59 9.31 -8.56
N THR A 58 5.32 8.81 -7.36
CA THR A 58 6.38 8.42 -6.41
C THR A 58 7.24 7.28 -6.98
N ALA A 59 6.60 6.25 -7.53
CA ALA A 59 7.30 5.12 -8.13
C ALA A 59 8.20 5.56 -9.29
N ALA A 60 7.68 6.39 -10.21
CA ALA A 60 8.45 6.91 -11.34
C ALA A 60 9.66 7.74 -10.89
N ALA A 61 9.49 8.59 -9.87
CA ALA A 61 10.55 9.47 -9.39
C ALA A 61 11.62 8.73 -8.57
N LYS A 62 11.23 7.66 -7.86
CA LYS A 62 12.07 7.04 -6.82
C LYS A 62 12.53 5.63 -7.14
N SER A 63 11.98 4.98 -8.15
CA SER A 63 12.27 3.59 -8.52
C SER A 63 12.74 3.50 -9.97
N PRO A 64 14.02 3.20 -10.25
CA PRO A 64 14.52 3.09 -11.63
C PRO A 64 13.75 2.07 -12.47
N PHE A 65 13.21 1.02 -11.83
CA PHE A 65 12.37 0.03 -12.50
C PHE A 65 11.09 0.67 -13.06
N TYR A 66 10.36 1.43 -12.24
CA TYR A 66 9.12 2.06 -12.67
C TYR A 66 9.35 3.28 -13.58
N GLU A 67 10.43 4.04 -13.35
CA GLU A 67 10.87 5.11 -14.26
C GLU A 67 11.00 4.58 -15.70
N THR A 68 11.72 3.47 -15.85
CA THR A 68 11.95 2.84 -17.16
C THR A 68 10.66 2.30 -17.75
N ARG A 69 9.87 1.56 -16.97
CA ARG A 69 8.63 0.93 -17.44
C ARG A 69 7.57 1.93 -17.86
N PHE A 70 7.40 3.03 -17.13
CA PHE A 70 6.44 4.08 -17.52
C PHE A 70 6.90 4.84 -18.76
N ARG A 71 8.20 5.13 -18.87
CA ARG A 71 8.77 5.74 -20.08
C ARG A 71 8.58 4.85 -21.31
N GLU A 72 8.89 3.56 -21.20
CA GLU A 72 8.72 2.59 -22.29
C GLU A 72 7.25 2.40 -22.69
N ALA A 73 6.33 2.48 -21.72
CA ALA A 73 4.89 2.42 -21.96
C ALA A 73 4.29 3.76 -22.46
N GLY A 74 5.07 4.84 -22.51
CA GLY A 74 4.58 6.18 -22.89
C GLY A 74 3.56 6.75 -21.90
N VAL A 75 3.70 6.43 -20.61
CA VAL A 75 2.74 6.79 -19.56
C VAL A 75 3.27 7.96 -18.73
N SER A 76 2.42 8.98 -18.55
CA SER A 76 2.66 10.07 -17.61
C SER A 76 2.06 9.71 -16.24
N PRO A 77 2.89 9.47 -15.20
CA PRO A 77 2.41 9.00 -13.89
C PRO A 77 1.41 9.92 -13.19
N GLU A 78 1.55 11.23 -13.37
CA GLU A 78 0.71 12.28 -12.80
C GLU A 78 -0.66 12.41 -13.49
N ALA A 79 -0.76 11.91 -14.72
CA ALA A 79 -1.98 11.98 -15.54
C ALA A 79 -2.57 10.58 -15.83
N ILE A 80 -2.21 9.58 -15.02
CA ILE A 80 -2.77 8.24 -15.13
C ILE A 80 -4.29 8.28 -14.98
N THR A 81 -4.97 7.46 -15.79
CA THR A 81 -6.41 7.19 -15.77
C THR A 81 -6.67 5.69 -15.57
N PHE A 82 -7.91 5.28 -15.28
CA PHE A 82 -8.26 3.85 -15.23
C PHE A 82 -7.99 3.11 -16.55
N GLU A 83 -8.13 3.78 -17.70
CA GLU A 83 -7.78 3.19 -19.00
C GLU A 83 -6.27 3.06 -19.20
N THR A 84 -5.49 4.00 -18.63
CA THR A 84 -4.03 3.91 -18.64
C THR A 84 -3.55 2.78 -17.73
N LEU A 85 -4.16 2.62 -16.56
CA LEU A 85 -3.87 1.55 -15.61
C LEU A 85 -3.96 0.16 -16.26
N LYS A 86 -4.98 -0.08 -17.08
CA LYS A 86 -5.16 -1.34 -17.82
C LYS A 86 -4.02 -1.66 -18.82
N LYS A 87 -3.27 -0.64 -19.24
CA LYS A 87 -2.18 -0.75 -20.21
C LYS A 87 -0.80 -0.81 -19.56
N LEU A 88 -0.72 -0.59 -18.23
CA LEU A 88 0.55 -0.63 -17.52
C LEU A 88 1.17 -2.04 -17.58
N PRO A 89 2.49 -2.14 -17.81
CA PRO A 89 3.19 -3.41 -17.68
C PRO A 89 3.00 -4.01 -16.28
N VAL A 90 2.57 -5.27 -16.23
CA VAL A 90 2.34 -5.99 -14.97
C VAL A 90 3.68 -6.28 -14.29
N LEU A 91 3.77 -5.99 -12.99
CA LEU A 91 4.88 -6.44 -12.15
C LEU A 91 4.78 -7.96 -11.93
N THR A 92 5.80 -8.70 -12.32
CA THR A 92 5.82 -10.16 -12.20
C THR A 92 6.62 -10.63 -10.97
N ARG A 93 6.41 -11.89 -10.55
CA ARG A 93 7.23 -12.52 -9.50
C ARG A 93 8.71 -12.55 -9.90
N GLU A 94 8.97 -12.77 -11.19
CA GLU A 94 10.33 -12.79 -11.74
C GLU A 94 10.98 -11.40 -11.68
N ASP A 95 10.22 -10.32 -11.89
CA ASP A 95 10.74 -8.96 -11.74
C ASP A 95 11.22 -8.70 -10.30
N LEU A 96 10.47 -9.16 -9.29
CA LEU A 96 10.84 -9.02 -7.88
C LEU A 96 12.15 -9.74 -7.54
N HIS A 97 12.38 -10.91 -8.15
CA HIS A 97 13.64 -11.65 -7.99
C HIS A 97 14.81 -11.02 -8.75
N ARG A 98 14.58 -10.54 -9.97
CA ARG A 98 15.64 -10.01 -10.85
C ARG A 98 16.03 -8.57 -10.54
N PHE A 99 15.09 -7.74 -10.07
CA PHE A 99 15.29 -6.30 -9.93
C PHE A 99 14.98 -5.74 -8.52
N PRO A 100 15.38 -6.38 -7.41
CA PRO A 100 15.05 -5.88 -6.07
C PRO A 100 15.59 -4.47 -5.82
N LYS A 101 16.83 -4.18 -6.24
CA LYS A 101 17.44 -2.83 -6.19
C LYS A 101 16.76 -1.83 -7.12
N GLY A 102 16.25 -2.31 -8.25
CA GLY A 102 15.58 -1.49 -9.24
C GLY A 102 14.20 -1.03 -8.77
N ILE A 103 13.48 -1.90 -8.06
CA ILE A 103 12.11 -1.69 -7.59
C ILE A 103 12.09 -0.82 -6.33
N ARG A 104 13.11 -0.91 -5.46
CA ARG A 104 13.23 -0.14 -4.21
C ARG A 104 13.03 1.36 -4.44
N ASN A 105 12.29 2.00 -3.53
CA ASN A 105 12.28 3.46 -3.41
C ASN A 105 13.67 3.92 -2.91
N ARG A 106 14.37 4.72 -3.72
CA ARG A 106 15.74 5.19 -3.45
C ARG A 106 15.89 6.04 -2.18
N ASP A 107 14.79 6.53 -1.59
CA ASP A 107 14.83 7.26 -0.32
C ASP A 107 15.10 6.34 0.88
N TYR A 108 15.06 5.02 0.70
CA TYR A 108 15.28 4.02 1.74
C TYR A 108 16.51 3.19 1.42
N GLU A 109 17.35 2.94 2.43
CA GLU A 109 18.44 1.98 2.33
C GLU A 109 17.97 0.56 2.67
N PHE A 110 18.63 -0.46 2.12
CA PHE A 110 18.16 -1.84 2.29
C PHE A 110 18.27 -2.32 3.73
N GLU A 111 19.20 -1.75 4.48
CA GLU A 111 19.47 -1.99 5.89
C GLU A 111 18.31 -1.52 6.78
N ASP A 112 17.56 -0.51 6.32
CA ASP A 112 16.37 0.03 6.99
C ASP A 112 15.09 -0.69 6.57
N LEU A 113 15.17 -1.61 5.61
CA LEU A 113 14.04 -2.37 5.09
C LEU A 113 14.07 -3.79 5.62
N ARG A 114 12.89 -4.28 6.00
CA ARG A 114 12.72 -5.67 6.41
C ARG A 114 12.46 -6.54 5.18
N LEU A 115 13.30 -7.57 5.00
CA LEU A 115 13.06 -8.63 4.03
C LEU A 115 11.91 -9.52 4.51
N THR A 116 10.90 -9.65 3.69
CA THR A 116 9.66 -10.39 3.94
C THR A 116 9.45 -11.38 2.82
N GLU A 117 8.77 -12.49 3.14
CA GLU A 117 8.44 -13.51 2.16
C GLU A 117 6.95 -13.86 2.25
N THR A 118 6.32 -14.11 1.10
CA THR A 118 4.93 -14.58 1.08
C THR A 118 4.84 -16.00 1.63
N GLY A 119 3.85 -16.31 2.46
CA GLY A 119 3.55 -17.70 2.82
C GLY A 119 3.07 -18.49 1.60
N GLY A 120 3.73 -19.60 1.28
CA GLY A 120 3.40 -20.43 0.12
C GLY A 120 3.49 -21.92 0.44
N THR A 121 2.37 -22.64 0.32
CA THR A 121 2.29 -24.09 0.48
C THR A 121 2.49 -24.86 -0.83
N THR A 122 2.51 -24.17 -1.98
CA THR A 122 2.57 -24.80 -3.32
C THR A 122 3.68 -24.26 -4.21
N PHE A 123 4.04 -22.98 -4.09
CA PHE A 123 5.08 -22.35 -4.91
C PHE A 123 6.17 -21.74 -4.04
N ALA A 124 7.34 -21.53 -4.64
CA ALA A 124 8.44 -20.83 -3.98
C ALA A 124 7.96 -19.46 -3.44
N PRO A 125 8.30 -19.12 -2.19
CA PRO A 125 7.90 -17.88 -1.58
C PRO A 125 8.54 -16.69 -2.32
N VAL A 126 7.77 -15.63 -2.55
CA VAL A 126 8.26 -14.40 -3.15
C VAL A 126 8.82 -13.51 -2.07
N LYS A 127 10.06 -13.06 -2.27
CA LYS A 127 10.76 -12.16 -1.37
C LYS A 127 10.55 -10.71 -1.78
N PHE A 128 10.25 -9.84 -0.83
CA PHE A 128 10.08 -8.41 -1.04
C PHE A 128 10.47 -7.63 0.22
N TYR A 129 10.64 -6.33 0.09
CA TYR A 129 11.10 -5.46 1.16
C TYR A 129 9.97 -4.54 1.61
N LEU A 130 9.84 -4.37 2.92
CA LEU A 130 8.89 -3.47 3.55
C LEU A 130 9.63 -2.49 4.45
N ASP A 131 9.17 -1.25 4.50
CA ASP A 131 9.65 -0.28 5.47
C ASP A 131 9.03 -0.53 6.85
N GLN A 132 9.51 0.19 7.85
CA GLN A 132 9.01 0.06 9.21
C GLN A 132 7.53 0.47 9.32
N GLU A 133 7.08 1.44 8.52
CA GLU A 133 5.69 1.90 8.53
C GLU A 133 4.72 0.82 8.02
N ALA A 134 5.11 -0.02 7.06
CA ALA A 134 4.27 -1.11 6.57
C ALA A 134 4.05 -2.23 7.61
N TYR A 135 4.83 -2.27 8.69
CA TYR A 135 4.75 -3.28 9.74
C TYR A 135 4.01 -2.85 11.00
N ASN A 136 3.82 -1.54 11.18
CA ASN A 136 3.24 -0.93 12.38
C ASN A 136 1.84 -0.40 12.09
#